data_AF-A0A8T5A4W9-F1
#
_entry.id   AF-A0A8T5A4W9-F1
#
_cell.length_a   1.000
_cell.length_b   1.000
_cell.length_c   1.000
_cell.angle_alpha   90.00
_cell.angle_beta   90.00
_cell.angle_gamma   90.00
#
_symmetry.space_group_name_H-M   'P 1'
#
loop_
_entity.id
_entity.type
_entity.pdbx_description
1 polymer ?
#
loop_
_entity_poly.entity_id
_entity_poly.type
_entity_poly.pdbx_seq_one_letter_code
_entity_poly.pdbx_strand_id
1 'polypeptide(L)'
;MLMWRILRRDAIEVLYDERARSSLARYFAVMNDEKPAKFMIAKRLPAEFDVDEPLESLWAKHEKLTEDFYRIQGEIDSGRISLEDMVAPEKSYLDLKIAIANRILERCHLCNRRCGVN
;
A
#
# COMPACT_ATOMS: atom_id res chain seq x y z
N MET A 1 -10.35 10.33 29.61
CA MET A 1 -11.57 9.50 29.51
C MET A 1 -11.89 9.31 28.04
N LEU A 2 -12.11 8.06 27.58
CA LEU A 2 -12.38 7.73 26.18
C LEU A 2 -13.78 8.22 25.74
N MET A 3 -14.02 9.53 25.78
CA MET A 3 -15.31 10.15 25.46
C MET A 3 -15.75 9.86 24.03
N TRP A 4 -14.79 9.67 23.12
CA TRP A 4 -15.06 9.24 21.74
C TRP A 4 -15.73 7.88 21.66
N ARG A 5 -15.47 6.95 22.60
CA ARG A 5 -16.12 5.62 22.61
C ARG A 5 -17.61 5.69 22.91
N ILE A 6 -18.04 6.74 23.62
CA ILE A 6 -19.46 6.98 23.94
C ILE A 6 -20.14 7.67 22.75
N LEU A 7 -19.46 8.65 22.14
CA LEU A 7 -20.00 9.41 21.00
C LEU A 7 -19.99 8.62 19.67
N ARG A 8 -19.02 7.72 19.50
CA ARG A 8 -18.80 6.89 18.30
C ARG A 8 -18.77 5.42 18.65
N ARG A 9 -19.86 4.94 19.26
CA ARG A 9 -20.02 3.53 19.61
C ARG A 9 -19.94 2.63 18.38
N ASP A 10 -20.43 3.12 17.24
CA ASP A 10 -20.32 2.52 15.91
C ASP A 10 -18.86 2.18 15.55
N ALA A 11 -17.90 3.05 15.89
CA ALA A 11 -16.49 2.84 15.60
C ALA A 11 -15.86 1.71 16.44
N ILE A 12 -16.51 1.28 17.52
CA ILE A 12 -16.11 0.11 18.31
C ILE A 12 -16.86 -1.13 17.84
N GLU A 13 -18.16 -1.01 17.60
CA GLU A 13 -19.01 -2.14 17.19
C GLU A 13 -18.53 -2.73 15.85
N VAL A 14 -18.08 -1.89 14.91
CA VAL A 14 -17.50 -2.34 13.63
C VAL A 14 -16.26 -3.23 13.81
N LEU A 15 -15.55 -3.12 14.93
CA LEU A 15 -14.39 -3.98 15.22
C LEU A 15 -14.79 -5.43 15.47
N TYR A 16 -16.04 -5.67 15.87
CA TYR A 16 -16.59 -6.98 16.14
C TYR A 16 -17.50 -7.50 15.02
N ASP A 17 -17.85 -6.65 14.05
CA ASP A 17 -18.66 -7.04 12.89
C ASP A 17 -17.92 -8.05 12.01
N GLU A 18 -18.52 -9.23 11.80
CA GLU A 18 -17.91 -10.33 11.06
C GLU A 18 -17.67 -9.99 9.59
N ARG A 19 -18.54 -9.19 8.97
CA ARG A 19 -18.40 -8.77 7.56
C ARG A 19 -17.25 -7.79 7.41
N ALA A 20 -17.10 -6.86 8.36
CA ALA A 20 -15.99 -5.93 8.39
C ALA A 20 -14.67 -6.66 8.57
N ARG A 21 -14.59 -7.58 9.55
CA ARG A 21 -13.38 -8.38 9.81
C ARG A 21 -12.98 -9.26 8.64
N SER A 22 -13.93 -9.90 7.98
CA SER A 22 -13.67 -10.73 6.79
C SER A 22 -13.27 -9.88 5.57
N SER A 23 -13.93 -8.74 5.33
CA SER A 23 -13.67 -7.88 4.17
C SER A 23 -12.38 -7.07 4.30
N LEU A 24 -11.97 -6.73 5.52
CA LEU A 24 -10.82 -5.88 5.82
C LEU A 24 -9.78 -6.61 6.69
N ALA A 25 -9.64 -7.93 6.52
CA ALA A 25 -8.80 -8.77 7.37
C ALA A 25 -7.38 -8.22 7.59
N ARG A 26 -6.71 -7.72 6.53
CA ARG A 26 -5.38 -7.12 6.67
C ARG A 26 -5.41 -5.80 7.44
N TYR A 27 -6.43 -4.97 7.29
CA TYR A 27 -6.54 -3.72 8.03
C TYR A 27 -6.57 -3.97 9.54
N PHE A 28 -7.38 -4.95 9.96
CA PHE A 28 -7.44 -5.38 11.36
C PHE A 28 -6.12 -6.00 11.84
N ALA A 29 -5.49 -6.86 11.04
CA ALA A 29 -4.19 -7.43 11.38
C ALA A 29 -3.11 -6.35 11.56
N VAL A 30 -3.13 -5.29 10.74
CA VAL A 30 -2.22 -4.13 10.89
C VAL A 30 -2.55 -3.34 12.15
N MET A 31 -3.83 -3.09 12.42
CA MET A 31 -4.26 -2.37 13.63
C MET A 31 -3.86 -3.09 14.93
N ASN A 32 -3.82 -4.42 14.89
CA ASN A 32 -3.44 -5.27 16.03
C ASN A 32 -1.93 -5.62 16.05
N ASP A 33 -1.11 -4.96 15.22
CA ASP A 33 0.34 -5.22 15.10
C ASP A 33 0.71 -6.67 14.71
N GLU A 34 -0.23 -7.42 14.12
CA GLU A 34 -0.03 -8.81 13.67
C GLU A 34 0.67 -8.87 12.30
N LYS A 35 0.46 -7.86 11.45
CA LYS A 35 1.05 -7.79 10.10
C LYS A 35 1.47 -6.36 9.76
N PRO A 36 2.55 -6.17 9.00
CA PRO A 36 2.91 -4.85 8.54
C PRO A 36 1.93 -4.33 7.47
N ALA A 37 1.68 -3.02 7.48
CA ALA A 37 0.95 -2.34 6.41
C ALA A 37 1.67 -2.53 5.05
N LYS A 38 0.88 -2.64 3.98
CA LYS A 38 1.42 -2.90 2.62
C LYS A 38 2.43 -1.86 2.15
N PHE A 39 2.25 -0.58 2.52
CA PHE A 39 3.20 0.47 2.14
C PHE A 39 4.57 0.28 2.81
N MET A 40 4.62 -0.31 4.01
CA MET A 40 5.89 -0.59 4.69
C MET A 40 6.68 -1.69 3.96
N ILE A 41 5.97 -2.70 3.45
CA ILE A 41 6.57 -3.73 2.58
C ILE A 41 7.03 -3.11 1.26
N ALA A 42 6.19 -2.28 0.63
CA ALA A 42 6.51 -1.62 -0.65
C ALA A 42 7.76 -0.73 -0.56
N LYS A 43 8.02 -0.13 0.61
CA LYS A 43 9.26 0.64 0.88
C LYS A 43 10.53 -0.20 0.91
N ARG A 44 10.43 -1.51 1.16
CA ARG A 44 11.58 -2.43 1.24
C ARG A 44 11.86 -3.18 -0.05
N LEU A 45 10.93 -3.15 -1.00
CA LEU A 45 11.11 -3.78 -2.30
C LEU A 45 11.88 -2.82 -3.23
N PRO A 46 13.11 -3.15 -3.68
CA PRO A 46 13.86 -2.31 -4.61
C PRO A 46 13.13 -2.16 -5.94
N ALA A 47 13.27 -0.99 -6.56
CA ALA A 47 12.72 -0.71 -7.88
C ALA A 47 13.73 0.08 -8.73
N GLU A 48 14.02 -0.43 -9.91
CA GLU A 48 14.92 0.22 -10.87
C GLU A 48 14.12 1.00 -11.92
N PHE A 49 14.10 2.33 -11.76
CA PHE A 49 13.43 3.22 -12.71
C PHE A 49 14.00 4.62 -12.66
N ASP A 50 13.84 5.35 -13.76
CA ASP A 50 14.04 6.77 -13.86
C ASP A 50 12.70 7.49 -13.89
N VAL A 51 12.63 8.63 -13.19
CA VAL A 51 11.39 9.40 -13.02
C VAL A 51 10.89 9.95 -14.36
N ASP A 52 11.80 10.16 -15.30
CA ASP A 52 11.52 10.72 -16.63
C ASP A 52 11.09 9.66 -17.66
N GLU A 53 11.03 8.37 -17.29
CA GLU A 53 10.54 7.33 -18.18
C GLU A 53 9.09 7.59 -18.64
N PRO A 54 8.70 7.07 -19.83
CA PRO A 54 7.31 7.07 -20.26
C PRO A 54 6.40 6.39 -19.22
N LEU A 55 5.17 6.90 -19.07
CA LEU A 55 4.21 6.38 -18.07
C LEU A 55 3.95 4.88 -18.26
N GLU A 56 3.90 4.45 -19.52
CA GLU A 56 3.72 3.06 -19.93
C GLU A 56 4.88 2.16 -19.46
N SER A 57 6.12 2.67 -19.50
CA SER A 57 7.30 1.95 -18.98
C SER A 57 7.22 1.80 -17.46
N LEU A 58 6.86 2.88 -16.76
CA LEU A 58 6.67 2.86 -15.31
C LEU A 58 5.59 1.85 -14.91
N TRP A 59 4.48 1.78 -15.65
CA TRP A 59 3.42 0.78 -15.43
C TRP A 59 3.90 -0.66 -15.70
N ALA A 60 4.64 -0.90 -16.78
CA ALA A 60 5.18 -2.24 -17.06
C ALA A 60 6.14 -2.73 -15.95
N LYS A 61 6.94 -1.83 -15.38
CA LYS A 61 7.78 -2.13 -14.21
C LYS A 61 6.95 -2.36 -12.96
N HIS A 62 5.90 -1.56 -12.78
CA HIS A 62 4.96 -1.70 -11.67
C HIS A 62 4.27 -3.07 -11.70
N GLU A 63 3.85 -3.57 -12.86
CA GLU A 63 3.26 -4.90 -13.00
C GLU A 63 4.22 -6.01 -12.55
N LYS A 64 5.46 -6.00 -13.04
CA LYS A 64 6.49 -6.97 -12.63
C LYS A 64 6.75 -6.93 -11.12
N LEU A 65 6.97 -5.74 -10.56
CA LEU A 65 7.21 -5.58 -9.12
C LEU A 65 5.96 -5.90 -8.27
N THR A 66 4.76 -5.89 -8.85
CA THR A 66 3.54 -6.31 -8.15
C THR A 66 3.57 -7.81 -7.87
N GLU A 67 4.09 -8.62 -8.78
CA GLU A 67 4.26 -10.07 -8.58
C GLU A 67 5.24 -10.34 -7.43
N ASP A 68 6.41 -9.68 -7.46
CA ASP A 68 7.40 -9.76 -6.38
C ASP A 68 6.85 -9.24 -5.05
N PHE A 69 6.08 -8.17 -5.08
CA PHE A 69 5.42 -7.64 -3.89
C PHE A 69 4.51 -8.68 -3.24
N TYR A 70 3.69 -9.40 -4.02
CA TYR A 70 2.83 -10.45 -3.47
C TYR A 70 3.61 -11.63 -2.92
N ARG A 71 4.69 -12.03 -3.59
CA ARG A 71 5.60 -13.09 -3.09
C ARG A 71 6.21 -12.70 -1.74
N ILE A 72 6.83 -11.52 -1.66
CA ILE A 72 7.46 -11.01 -0.43
C ILE A 72 6.42 -10.79 0.67
N GLN A 73 5.24 -10.26 0.34
CA GLN A 73 4.16 -10.12 1.31
C GLN A 73 3.76 -11.49 1.89
N GLY A 74 3.71 -12.54 1.09
CA GLY A 74 3.44 -13.91 1.56
C GLY A 74 4.55 -14.46 2.47
N GLU A 75 5.81 -14.20 2.15
CA GLU A 75 6.97 -14.60 2.98
C GLU A 75 6.97 -13.89 4.34
N ILE A 76 6.67 -12.59 4.36
CA ILE A 76 6.53 -11.80 5.59
C ILE A 76 5.32 -12.26 6.40
N ASP A 77 4.17 -12.41 5.76
CA ASP A 77 2.93 -12.84 6.42
C ASP A 77 3.03 -14.27 6.99
N SER A 78 3.94 -15.11 6.48
CA SER A 78 4.25 -16.45 7.01
C SER A 78 5.40 -16.48 8.01
N GLY A 79 6.02 -15.34 8.32
CA GLY A 79 7.14 -15.23 9.24
C GLY A 79 8.46 -15.78 8.73
N ARG A 80 8.58 -16.08 7.42
CA ARG A 80 9.83 -16.57 6.81
C ARG A 80 10.88 -15.47 6.69
N ILE A 81 10.44 -14.23 6.53
CA ILE A 81 11.28 -13.03 6.39
C ILE A 81 10.76 -11.99 7.37
N SER A 82 11.64 -11.39 8.18
CA SER A 82 11.28 -10.20 8.94
C SER A 82 11.44 -8.96 8.06
N LEU A 83 10.48 -8.04 8.15
CA LEU A 83 10.57 -6.74 7.49
C LEU A 83 11.75 -5.90 8.02
N GLU A 84 12.13 -6.12 9.27
CA GLU A 84 13.22 -5.41 9.96
C GLU A 84 14.60 -5.79 9.40
N ASP A 85 14.74 -7.02 8.91
CA ASP A 85 15.97 -7.53 8.31
C ASP A 85 16.19 -7.02 6.87
N MET A 86 15.15 -6.43 6.27
CA MET A 86 15.22 -5.91 4.90
C MET A 86 15.87 -4.52 4.87
N VAL A 87 16.97 -4.39 4.14
CA VAL A 87 17.63 -3.10 3.90
C VAL A 87 16.71 -2.16 3.13
N ALA A 88 16.71 -0.87 3.49
CA ALA A 88 15.98 0.14 2.71
C ALA A 88 16.72 0.41 1.39
N PRO A 89 16.09 0.21 0.22
CA PRO A 89 16.71 0.51 -1.06
C PRO A 89 16.75 2.03 -1.32
N GLU A 90 17.58 2.47 -2.26
CA GLU A 90 17.63 3.87 -2.70
C GLU A 90 16.32 4.30 -3.38
N LYS A 91 15.80 3.45 -4.27
CA LYS A 91 14.48 3.59 -4.91
C LYS A 91 13.67 2.32 -4.63
N SER A 92 12.46 2.52 -4.11
CA SER A 92 11.56 1.43 -3.73
C SER A 92 10.36 1.32 -4.69
N TYR A 93 9.65 0.20 -4.59
CA TYR A 93 8.37 0.00 -5.27
C TYR A 93 7.32 1.04 -4.84
N LEU A 94 7.42 1.58 -3.63
CA LEU A 94 6.60 2.73 -3.23
C LEU A 94 6.99 4.00 -4.02
N ASP A 95 8.27 4.24 -4.23
CA ASP A 95 8.75 5.41 -5.00
C ASP A 95 8.34 5.32 -6.47
N LEU A 96 8.31 4.11 -7.05
CA LEU A 96 7.76 3.90 -8.39
C LEU A 96 6.27 4.29 -8.44
N LYS A 97 5.48 3.90 -7.45
CA LYS A 97 4.06 4.31 -7.36
C LYS A 97 3.91 5.82 -7.22
N ILE A 98 4.80 6.47 -6.48
CA ILE A 98 4.83 7.94 -6.35
C ILE A 98 5.13 8.58 -7.71
N ALA A 99 6.13 8.09 -8.45
CA ALA A 99 6.47 8.60 -9.78
C ALA A 99 5.29 8.46 -10.76
N ILE A 100 4.62 7.30 -10.78
CA ILE A 100 3.40 7.08 -11.57
C ILE A 100 2.29 8.06 -11.16
N ALA A 101 2.03 8.21 -9.87
CA ALA A 101 1.00 9.11 -9.36
C ALA A 101 1.29 10.57 -9.77
N ASN A 102 2.53 11.03 -9.63
CA ASN A 102 2.94 12.37 -10.04
C ASN A 102 2.74 12.59 -11.54
N ARG A 103 3.09 11.61 -12.38
CA ARG A 103 2.86 11.69 -13.83
C ARG A 103 1.37 11.72 -14.18
N ILE A 104 0.54 10.94 -13.47
CA ILE A 104 -0.91 10.99 -13.65
C ILE A 104 -1.45 12.38 -13.27
N LEU A 105 -0.93 12.98 -12.20
CA LEU A 105 -1.35 14.31 -11.75
C LEU A 105 -1.06 15.40 -12.78
N GLU A 106 -0.01 15.31 -13.60
CA GLU A 106 0.24 16.27 -14.71
C GLU A 106 -0.95 16.41 -15.67
N ARG A 107 -1.72 15.32 -15.87
CA ARG A 107 -2.99 15.31 -16.59
C ARG A 107 -4.00 14.45 -15.86
N CYS A 108 -4.44 14.94 -14.70
CA CYS A 108 -5.18 14.16 -13.70
C CYS A 108 -6.42 13.45 -14.27
N HIS A 109 -6.46 12.14 -14.04
CA HIS A 109 -7.58 11.27 -14.40
C HIS A 109 -7.90 10.24 -13.31
N LEU A 110 -7.59 10.58 -12.04
CA LEU A 110 -7.89 9.74 -10.88
C LEU A 110 -9.38 9.68 -10.54
N CYS A 111 -10.14 10.71 -10.90
CA CYS A 111 -11.59 10.72 -10.76
C CYS A 111 -12.31 10.34 -12.07
N ASN A 112 -13.56 9.91 -11.94
CA ASN A 112 -14.39 9.49 -13.08
C ASN A 112 -14.61 10.59 -14.15
N ARG A 113 -14.41 11.87 -13.81
CA ARG A 113 -14.57 12.98 -14.76
C ARG A 113 -13.48 13.00 -15.83
N ARG A 114 -12.27 12.53 -15.50
CA ARG A 114 -11.11 12.50 -16.41
C ARG A 114 -10.86 13.84 -17.13
N CYS A 115 -11.05 14.97 -16.43
CA CYS A 115 -10.94 16.30 -17.02
C CYS A 115 -9.50 16.70 -17.36
N GLY A 116 -8.49 16.01 -16.84
CA GLY A 116 -7.08 16.33 -17.08
C GLY A 116 -6.58 17.56 -16.32
N VAL A 117 -7.36 18.08 -15.36
CA VAL A 117 -7.02 19.27 -14.55
C VAL A 117 -6.53 18.84 -13.17
N ASN A 118 -5.43 19.43 -12.72
CA ASN A 118 -4.80 19.21 -11.41
C ASN A 118 -4.70 20.53 -10.64
#